data_AF-A0A7W2EET8-F1
#
_entry.id   AF-A0A7W2EET8-F1
#
_cell.length_a   1.000
_cell.length_b   1.000
_cell.length_c   1.000
_cell.angle_alpha   90.00
_cell.angle_beta   90.00
_cell.angle_gamma   90.00
#
_symmetry.space_group_name_H-M   'P 1'
#
loop_
_entity.id
_entity.type
_entity.pdbx_description
1 polymer ?
#
loop_
_entity_poly.entity_id
_entity_poly.type
_entity_poly.pdbx_seq_one_letter_code
_entity_poly.pdbx_strand_id
1 'polypeptide(L)'
;MLLALACASPLARGAQQDAIVVGQAPAQVQQLVLRAMQRLAPAGEAHRRYHMTLPFGAPLFPPDTDLALSPTPELARWLQLPADARRHDVLIVPDADYYWDAGGAPFSCQFIVHLQEQGAGRTRLTVLQVRPTELHGKKLDLLGRTGPGFYLDIRPAAPAPQASADLLALLAAALVHPLPASPSSPTPH
;
A
#
# COMPACT_ATOMS: atom_id res chain seq x y z
N MET A 1 22.21 20.79 -46.39
CA MET A 1 21.80 19.40 -46.07
C MET A 1 22.30 19.08 -44.67
N LEU A 2 21.47 19.31 -43.65
CA LEU A 2 21.77 18.98 -42.25
C LEU A 2 20.44 18.53 -41.61
N LEU A 3 20.28 17.22 -41.43
CA LEU A 3 19.15 16.64 -40.73
C LEU A 3 19.34 16.85 -39.23
N ALA A 4 18.44 17.61 -38.61
CA ALA A 4 18.27 17.61 -37.17
C ALA A 4 17.41 16.39 -36.79
N LEU A 5 18.01 15.38 -36.17
CA LEU A 5 17.27 14.31 -35.50
C LEU A 5 16.59 14.90 -34.25
N ALA A 6 15.29 15.15 -34.35
CA ALA A 6 14.44 15.36 -33.19
C ALA A 6 14.36 14.03 -32.42
N CYS A 7 14.99 13.97 -31.25
CA CYS A 7 14.72 12.92 -30.28
C CYS A 7 13.31 13.15 -29.74
N ALA A 8 12.34 12.44 -30.30
CA ALA A 8 11.01 12.33 -29.74
C ALA A 8 11.12 11.60 -28.40
N SER A 9 10.86 12.31 -27.29
CA SER A 9 10.70 11.71 -25.97
C SER A 9 9.42 10.86 -25.94
N PRO A 10 9.49 9.53 -25.75
CA PRO A 10 8.32 8.76 -25.38
C PRO A 10 8.22 8.74 -23.86
N LEU A 11 7.10 9.18 -23.32
CA LEU A 11 6.33 8.52 -22.25
C LEU A 11 5.34 9.52 -21.67
N ALA A 12 4.15 9.53 -22.28
CA ALA A 12 2.93 9.85 -21.58
C ALA A 12 2.82 8.89 -20.37
N ARG A 13 3.16 9.39 -19.17
CA ARG A 13 2.86 8.69 -17.92
C ARG A 13 1.34 8.77 -17.71
N GLY A 14 0.72 7.60 -17.75
CA GLY A 14 -0.73 7.42 -17.78
C GLY A 14 -1.45 8.07 -16.60
N ALA A 15 -2.74 8.32 -16.82
CA ALA A 15 -3.68 8.80 -15.82
C ALA A 15 -3.49 8.06 -14.49
N GLN A 16 -3.12 8.82 -13.47
CA GLN A 16 -2.98 8.34 -12.10
C GLN A 16 -4.35 7.78 -11.66
N GLN A 17 -4.44 6.47 -11.49
CA GLN A 17 -5.65 5.85 -10.98
C GLN A 17 -5.69 6.08 -9.47
N ASP A 18 -6.53 7.00 -9.01
CA ASP A 18 -6.72 7.26 -7.57
C ASP A 18 -7.72 6.28 -6.92
N ALA A 19 -8.45 5.52 -7.75
CA ALA A 19 -9.43 4.53 -7.30
C ALA A 19 -9.69 3.46 -8.38
N ILE A 20 -10.13 2.28 -7.95
CA ILE A 20 -10.69 1.24 -8.83
C ILE A 20 -12.11 0.87 -8.37
N VAL A 21 -12.97 0.43 -9.30
CA VAL A 21 -14.33 -0.02 -8.98
C VAL A 21 -14.49 -1.47 -9.38
N VAL A 22 -14.94 -2.30 -8.43
CA VAL A 22 -15.10 -3.75 -8.58
C VAL A 22 -16.59 -4.11 -8.48
N GLY A 23 -17.06 -5.04 -9.31
CA GLY A 23 -18.43 -5.53 -9.32
C GLY A 23 -18.74 -6.56 -8.24
N GLN A 24 -18.27 -6.34 -7.01
CA GLN A 24 -18.47 -7.22 -5.86
C GLN A 24 -18.70 -6.39 -4.58
N ALA A 25 -19.38 -6.98 -3.60
CA ALA A 25 -19.67 -6.33 -2.32
C ALA A 25 -18.39 -6.14 -1.47
N PRO A 26 -18.33 -5.14 -0.56
CA PRO A 26 -17.10 -4.81 0.16
C PRO A 26 -16.48 -5.98 0.94
N ALA A 27 -17.32 -6.82 1.58
CA ALA A 27 -16.84 -8.01 2.28
C ALA A 27 -16.15 -9.01 1.35
N GLN A 28 -16.64 -9.18 0.12
CA GLN A 28 -16.02 -10.08 -0.87
C GLN A 28 -14.70 -9.49 -1.38
N VAL A 29 -14.68 -8.18 -1.66
CA VAL A 29 -13.46 -7.48 -2.08
C VAL A 29 -12.39 -7.54 -0.99
N GLN A 30 -12.76 -7.36 0.29
CA GLN A 30 -11.85 -7.51 1.42
C GLN A 30 -11.18 -8.89 1.41
N GLN A 31 -11.97 -9.96 1.28
CA GLN A 31 -11.43 -11.33 1.22
C GLN A 31 -10.49 -11.54 0.03
N LEU A 32 -10.79 -10.94 -1.13
CA LEU A 32 -9.91 -11.03 -2.29
C LEU A 32 -8.60 -10.25 -2.11
N VAL A 33 -8.65 -9.06 -1.50
CA VAL A 33 -7.45 -8.28 -1.15
C VAL A 33 -6.56 -9.11 -0.21
N LEU A 34 -7.13 -9.67 0.87
CA LEU A 34 -6.40 -10.52 1.81
C LEU A 34 -5.73 -11.71 1.12
N ARG A 35 -6.47 -12.43 0.27
CA ARG A 35 -5.93 -13.57 -0.49
C ARG A 35 -4.86 -13.16 -1.51
N ALA A 36 -5.03 -12.00 -2.15
CA ALA A 36 -4.06 -11.49 -3.11
C ALA A 36 -2.72 -11.20 -2.43
N MET A 37 -2.74 -10.57 -1.26
CA MET A 37 -1.51 -10.28 -0.50
C MET A 37 -0.82 -11.56 -0.01
N GLN A 38 -1.59 -12.55 0.46
CA GLN A 38 -1.06 -13.86 0.88
C GLN A 38 -0.36 -14.66 -0.23
N ARG A 39 -0.68 -14.37 -1.51
CA ARG A 39 -0.11 -15.05 -2.67
C ARG A 39 1.18 -14.42 -3.19
N LEU A 40 1.60 -13.27 -2.64
CA LEU A 40 2.85 -12.64 -3.05
C LEU A 40 4.02 -13.58 -2.75
N ALA A 41 4.86 -13.81 -3.76
CA ALA A 41 5.99 -14.73 -3.65
C ALA A 41 6.93 -14.28 -2.51
N PRO A 42 7.26 -15.13 -1.52
CA PRO A 42 8.03 -14.73 -0.34
C PRO A 42 9.40 -14.08 -0.64
N ALA A 43 10.02 -14.47 -1.76
CA ALA A 43 11.31 -13.93 -2.20
C ALA A 43 11.22 -12.66 -3.07
N GLY A 44 10.01 -12.18 -3.38
CA GLY A 44 9.80 -11.02 -4.26
C GLY A 44 9.83 -9.69 -3.53
N GLU A 45 10.24 -8.62 -4.22
CA GLU A 45 10.18 -7.26 -3.66
C GLU A 45 8.77 -6.86 -3.21
N ALA A 46 7.75 -7.26 -3.95
CA ALA A 46 6.35 -7.00 -3.58
C ALA A 46 5.98 -7.63 -2.23
N HIS A 47 6.53 -8.79 -1.89
CA HIS A 47 6.30 -9.40 -0.58
C HIS A 47 6.91 -8.56 0.54
N ARG A 48 8.07 -7.93 0.34
CA ARG A 48 8.66 -7.02 1.33
C ARG A 48 7.89 -5.70 1.43
N ARG A 49 7.37 -5.18 0.31
CA ARG A 49 6.52 -3.97 0.28
C ARG A 49 5.18 -4.16 0.98
N TYR A 50 4.61 -5.36 0.90
CA TYR A 50 3.25 -5.67 1.36
C TYR A 50 3.24 -6.87 2.31
N HIS A 51 4.19 -6.88 3.24
CA HIS A 51 4.54 -8.04 4.06
C HIS A 51 3.40 -8.54 4.95
N MET A 52 2.74 -7.63 5.66
CA MET A 52 1.66 -7.97 6.58
C MET A 52 0.37 -7.27 6.17
N THR A 53 -0.74 -7.99 6.25
CA THR A 53 -2.06 -7.48 5.88
C THR A 53 -3.06 -7.75 7.00
N LEU A 54 -3.75 -6.72 7.48
CA LEU A 54 -4.61 -6.76 8.66
C LEU A 54 -6.00 -6.19 8.33
N PRO A 55 -7.09 -6.92 8.57
CA PRO A 55 -8.43 -6.35 8.44
C PRO A 55 -8.69 -5.30 9.55
N PHE A 56 -9.51 -4.31 9.25
CA PHE A 56 -9.97 -3.33 10.25
C PHE A 56 -10.57 -4.03 11.47
N GLY A 57 -10.22 -3.55 12.67
CA GLY A 57 -10.64 -4.14 13.94
C GLY A 57 -9.82 -5.35 14.40
N ALA A 58 -8.83 -5.81 13.64
CA ALA A 58 -7.89 -6.82 14.12
C ALA A 58 -7.05 -6.29 15.31
N PRO A 59 -6.60 -7.16 16.25
CA PRO A 59 -5.84 -6.72 17.43
C PRO A 59 -4.54 -5.92 17.13
N LEU A 60 -3.93 -6.17 15.97
CA LEU A 60 -2.72 -5.47 15.52
C LEU A 60 -3.02 -4.25 14.64
N PHE A 61 -4.30 -3.98 14.34
CA PHE A 61 -4.68 -2.77 13.62
C PHE A 61 -4.49 -1.56 14.56
N PRO A 62 -3.75 -0.52 14.16
CA PRO A 62 -3.46 0.62 15.04
C PRO A 62 -4.75 1.33 15.45
N PRO A 63 -4.87 1.77 16.71
CA PRO A 63 -6.01 2.57 17.14
C PRO A 63 -6.03 3.94 16.44
N ASP A 64 -7.21 4.54 16.33
CA ASP A 64 -7.38 5.85 15.65
C ASP A 64 -6.48 6.94 16.25
N THR A 65 -6.21 6.89 17.56
CA THR A 65 -5.29 7.83 18.24
C THR A 65 -3.87 7.77 17.68
N ASP A 66 -3.40 6.58 17.32
CA ASP A 66 -2.04 6.38 16.79
C ASP A 66 -1.94 6.78 15.32
N LEU A 67 -3.02 6.59 14.56
CA LEU A 67 -3.13 7.04 13.17
C LEU A 67 -3.23 8.56 13.08
N ALA A 68 -3.80 9.21 14.11
CA ALA A 68 -3.96 10.66 14.19
C ALA A 68 -2.68 11.43 14.56
N LEU A 69 -1.57 10.76 14.90
CA LEU A 69 -0.31 11.45 15.27
C LEU A 69 0.35 12.23 14.13
N SER A 70 0.16 11.80 12.88
CA SER A 70 0.70 12.49 11.69
C SER A 70 -0.16 12.18 10.47
N PRO A 71 -1.41 12.70 10.42
CA PRO A 71 -2.35 12.32 9.39
C PRO A 71 -2.07 13.11 8.11
N THR A 72 -2.08 12.40 6.99
CA THR A 72 -2.24 13.01 5.67
C THR A 72 -3.66 13.57 5.57
N PRO A 73 -3.94 14.56 4.68
CA PRO A 73 -5.30 15.09 4.51
C PRO A 73 -6.34 14.01 4.19
N GLU A 74 -5.96 13.01 3.41
CA GLU A 74 -6.78 11.84 3.07
C GLU A 74 -7.03 10.95 4.30
N LEU A 75 -5.99 10.67 5.10
CA LEU A 75 -6.12 9.89 6.32
C LEU A 75 -6.97 10.61 7.36
N ALA A 76 -6.82 11.93 7.50
CA ALA A 76 -7.65 12.73 8.39
C ALA A 76 -9.14 12.63 8.04
N ARG A 77 -9.48 12.65 6.74
CA ARG A 77 -10.86 12.44 6.26
C ARG A 77 -11.35 11.03 6.56
N TRP A 78 -10.50 10.02 6.37
CA TRP A 78 -10.84 8.63 6.68
C TRP A 78 -11.10 8.42 8.17
N LEU A 79 -10.32 9.05 9.05
CA LEU A 79 -10.50 8.97 10.51
C LEU A 79 -11.84 9.55 11.00
N GLN A 80 -12.47 10.43 10.20
CA GLN A 80 -13.79 10.99 10.51
C GLN A 80 -14.94 10.04 10.13
N LEU A 81 -14.67 8.94 9.42
CA LEU A 81 -15.69 7.97 9.03
C LEU A 81 -16.14 7.14 10.25
N PRO A 82 -17.45 6.80 10.34
CA PRO A 82 -17.92 5.86 11.35
C PRO A 82 -17.26 4.49 11.16
N ALA A 83 -17.05 3.75 12.25
CA ALA A 83 -16.41 2.43 12.22
C ALA A 83 -17.11 1.47 11.24
N ASP A 84 -18.44 1.55 11.12
CA ASP A 84 -19.21 0.74 10.18
C ASP A 84 -18.84 0.99 8.73
N ALA A 85 -18.44 2.20 8.35
CA ALA A 85 -17.98 2.52 7.00
C ALA A 85 -16.55 2.03 6.73
N ARG A 86 -15.79 1.74 7.79
CA ARG A 86 -14.40 1.28 7.75
C ARG A 86 -14.24 -0.23 7.98
N ARG A 87 -15.32 -0.92 8.37
CA ARG A 87 -15.31 -2.33 8.82
C ARG A 87 -14.72 -3.33 7.80
N HIS A 88 -14.70 -2.97 6.52
CA HIS A 88 -14.14 -3.81 5.46
C HIS A 88 -12.76 -3.36 4.98
N ASP A 89 -12.21 -2.29 5.57
CA ASP A 89 -10.91 -1.76 5.19
C ASP A 89 -9.79 -2.70 5.63
N VAL A 90 -8.65 -2.53 4.99
CA VAL A 90 -7.48 -3.38 5.19
C VAL A 90 -6.24 -2.52 5.33
N LEU A 91 -5.44 -2.76 6.36
CA LEU A 91 -4.12 -2.20 6.53
C LEU A 91 -3.08 -3.14 5.91
N ILE A 92 -2.19 -2.59 5.10
CA ILE A 92 -1.03 -3.27 4.53
C ILE A 92 0.22 -2.60 5.08
N VAL A 93 1.09 -3.40 5.68
CA VAL A 93 2.32 -2.96 6.36
C VAL A 93 3.52 -3.56 5.64
N PRO A 94 4.53 -2.75 5.30
CA PRO A 94 5.78 -3.27 4.73
C PRO A 94 6.58 -4.05 5.77
N ASP A 95 7.56 -4.80 5.28
CA ASP A 95 8.61 -5.40 6.11
C ASP A 95 9.37 -4.30 6.89
N ALA A 96 9.85 -4.64 8.07
CA ALA A 96 10.58 -3.71 8.91
C ALA A 96 11.85 -3.24 8.19
N ASP A 97 12.14 -1.93 8.27
CA ASP A 97 13.30 -1.30 7.63
C ASP A 97 13.36 -1.48 6.11
N TYR A 98 12.26 -1.84 5.45
CA TYR A 98 12.20 -1.94 4.00
C TYR A 98 11.82 -0.60 3.36
N TYR A 99 12.70 -0.15 2.46
CA TYR A 99 12.53 1.05 1.64
C TYR A 99 12.61 0.66 0.16
N TRP A 100 11.75 1.23 -0.66
CA TRP A 100 11.76 1.05 -2.12
C TRP A 100 11.78 2.41 -2.81
N ASP A 101 12.18 2.44 -4.08
CA ASP A 101 12.12 3.69 -4.85
C ASP A 101 10.66 4.05 -5.17
N ALA A 102 10.20 5.18 -4.64
CA ALA A 102 8.94 5.80 -5.02
C ALA A 102 9.12 7.32 -5.08
N GLY A 103 9.02 7.88 -6.28
CA GLY A 103 9.21 9.32 -6.47
C GLY A 103 10.67 9.77 -6.50
N GLY A 104 11.62 8.86 -6.71
CA GLY A 104 13.04 9.19 -6.87
C GLY A 104 13.84 9.23 -5.55
N ALA A 105 13.23 8.79 -4.46
CA ALA A 105 13.87 8.65 -3.15
C ALA A 105 13.50 7.30 -2.52
N PRO A 106 14.37 6.72 -1.66
CA PRO A 106 14.01 5.52 -0.92
C PRO A 106 12.90 5.85 0.09
N PHE A 107 11.75 5.23 -0.10
CA PHE A 107 10.49 5.55 0.52
C PHE A 107 9.90 4.33 1.22
N SER A 108 9.16 4.57 2.31
CA SER A 108 8.38 3.53 3.00
C SER A 108 7.12 4.11 3.62
N CYS A 109 6.02 3.39 3.51
CA CYS A 109 4.76 3.74 4.17
C CYS A 109 3.90 2.50 4.40
N GLN A 110 2.91 2.65 5.28
CA GLN A 110 1.80 1.71 5.40
C GLN A 110 0.65 2.18 4.50
N PHE A 111 -0.22 1.27 4.10
CA PHE A 111 -1.38 1.58 3.28
C PHE A 111 -2.68 1.17 3.96
N ILE A 112 -3.67 2.05 3.96
CA ILE A 112 -5.06 1.65 4.20
C ILE A 112 -5.75 1.54 2.85
N VAL A 113 -6.24 0.34 2.54
CA VAL A 113 -7.14 0.07 1.43
C VAL A 113 -8.56 0.29 1.92
N HIS A 114 -9.15 1.41 1.52
CA HIS A 114 -10.51 1.77 1.90
C HIS A 114 -11.52 1.20 0.89
N LEU A 115 -12.52 0.47 1.39
CA LEU A 115 -13.53 -0.24 0.60
C LEU A 115 -14.91 0.39 0.80
N GLN A 116 -15.28 1.27 -0.12
CA GLN A 116 -16.55 1.99 -0.07
C GLN A 116 -17.61 1.31 -0.95
N GLU A 117 -18.75 0.96 -0.38
CA GLU A 117 -19.91 0.51 -1.16
C GLU A 117 -20.43 1.64 -2.07
N GLN A 118 -20.75 1.31 -3.32
CA GLN A 118 -21.32 2.23 -4.31
C GLN A 118 -22.77 1.87 -4.71
N GLY A 119 -23.38 0.90 -4.02
CA GLY A 119 -24.66 0.31 -4.37
C GLY A 119 -24.56 -0.78 -5.44
N ALA A 120 -25.64 -1.56 -5.59
CA ALA A 120 -25.75 -2.65 -6.58
C ALA A 120 -24.61 -3.68 -6.53
N GLY A 121 -24.08 -3.96 -5.33
CA GLY A 121 -22.98 -4.91 -5.15
C GLY A 121 -21.67 -4.43 -5.77
N ARG A 122 -21.45 -3.11 -5.89
CA ARG A 122 -20.19 -2.53 -6.36
C ARG A 122 -19.41 -1.92 -5.20
N THR A 123 -18.09 -2.05 -5.27
CA THR A 123 -17.17 -1.46 -4.28
C THR A 123 -16.17 -0.57 -4.99
N ARG A 124 -16.00 0.65 -4.48
CA ARG A 124 -14.90 1.54 -4.83
C ARG A 124 -13.75 1.30 -3.85
N LEU A 125 -12.57 1.03 -4.39
CA LEU A 125 -11.35 0.82 -3.64
C LEU A 125 -10.44 2.04 -3.82
N THR A 126 -10.02 2.66 -2.72
CA THR A 126 -9.03 3.74 -2.70
C THR A 126 -7.86 3.38 -1.77
N VAL A 127 -6.68 3.94 -2.03
CA VAL A 127 -5.49 3.69 -1.22
C VAL A 127 -5.06 4.97 -0.51
N LEU A 128 -4.91 4.88 0.81
CA LEU A 128 -4.45 5.94 1.69
C LEU A 128 -3.06 5.58 2.20
N GLN A 129 -2.15 6.54 2.24
CA GLN A 129 -0.82 6.34 2.83
C GLN A 129 -0.81 6.77 4.29
N VAL A 130 -0.23 5.91 5.12
CA VAL A 130 -0.08 6.07 6.56
C VAL A 130 1.41 6.12 6.88
N ARG A 131 1.82 7.16 7.60
CA ARG A 131 3.21 7.40 8.03
C ARG A 131 4.24 7.27 6.88
N PRO A 132 4.08 8.02 5.78
CA PRO A 132 5.11 8.08 4.74
C PRO A 132 6.44 8.59 5.32
N THR A 133 7.52 7.89 4.98
CA THR A 133 8.89 8.21 5.39
C THR A 133 9.87 8.02 4.24
N GLU A 134 10.97 8.76 4.30
CA GLU A 134 12.11 8.63 3.39
C GLU A 134 13.39 8.32 4.16
N LEU A 135 14.29 7.58 3.52
CA LEU A 135 15.62 7.28 4.05
C LEU A 135 16.67 8.22 3.44
N HIS A 136 17.33 9.00 4.30
CA HIS A 136 18.34 10.00 3.96
C HIS A 136 19.76 9.52 4.35
N GLY A 137 20.02 8.22 4.20
CA GLY A 137 21.29 7.60 4.55
C GLY A 137 21.48 7.40 6.06
N LYS A 138 22.62 7.82 6.60
CA LYS A 138 22.96 7.67 8.02
C LYS A 138 23.41 8.99 8.64
N LYS A 139 23.06 9.22 9.90
CA LYS A 139 23.56 10.33 10.71
C LYS A 139 24.27 9.84 11.96
N LEU A 140 25.30 10.57 12.40
CA LEU A 140 25.94 10.34 13.69
C LEU A 140 25.03 10.89 14.79
N ASP A 141 24.65 10.04 15.74
CA ASP A 141 23.93 10.44 16.95
C ASP A 141 24.76 10.04 18.17
N LEU A 142 25.03 11.00 19.06
CA LEU A 142 25.79 10.77 20.28
C LEU A 142 24.92 10.18 21.40
N LEU A 143 23.60 10.37 21.30
CA LEU A 143 22.60 9.94 22.30
C LEU A 143 21.59 8.98 21.67
N GLY A 144 22.03 8.16 20.71
CA GLY A 144 21.19 7.14 20.12
C GLY A 144 20.77 6.07 21.14
N ARG A 145 19.70 5.33 20.81
CA ARG A 145 19.11 4.30 21.69
C ARG A 145 20.12 3.28 22.23
N THR A 146 21.18 3.01 21.46
CA THR A 146 22.25 2.05 21.81
C THR A 146 23.60 2.72 22.06
N GLY A 147 23.61 4.02 22.39
CA GLY A 147 24.82 4.83 22.60
C GLY A 147 25.26 5.62 21.37
N PRO A 148 26.47 6.19 21.36
CA PRO A 148 26.98 6.95 20.23
C PRO A 148 27.21 6.05 19.00
N GLY A 149 26.74 6.46 17.83
CA GLY A 149 26.90 5.67 16.60
C GLY A 149 26.23 6.27 15.36
N PHE A 150 26.38 5.60 14.22
CA PHE A 150 25.68 5.95 12.99
C PHE A 150 24.33 5.24 12.91
N TYR A 151 23.25 6.02 12.85
CA TYR A 151 21.87 5.54 12.77
C TYR A 151 21.25 5.92 11.42
N LEU A 152 20.25 5.16 10.98
CA LEU A 152 19.48 5.52 9.78
C LEU A 152 18.83 6.88 9.99
N ASP A 153 18.99 7.78 9.02
CA ASP A 153 18.29 9.06 9.04
C ASP A 153 16.95 8.93 8.32
N ILE A 154 15.92 8.58 9.08
CA ILE A 154 14.55 8.39 8.59
C ILE A 154 13.77 9.66 8.90
N ARG A 155 13.13 10.23 7.88
CA ARG A 155 12.38 11.49 8.00
C ARG A 155 10.94 11.30 7.51
N PRO A 156 9.94 11.96 8.14
CA PRO A 156 8.60 12.03 7.59
C PRO A 156 8.65 12.61 6.17
N ALA A 157 7.83 12.06 5.28
CA ALA A 157 7.74 12.47 3.89
C ALA A 157 6.32 12.86 3.51
N ALA A 158 6.13 13.49 2.36
CA ALA A 158 4.80 13.62 1.77
C ALA A 158 4.34 12.26 1.21
N PRO A 159 3.03 12.02 1.04
CA PRO A 159 2.54 10.85 0.32
C PRO A 159 3.12 10.80 -1.10
N ALA A 160 3.55 9.61 -1.53
CA ALA A 160 4.13 9.40 -2.86
C ALA A 160 3.07 8.83 -3.82
N PRO A 161 2.51 9.59 -4.78
CA PRO A 161 1.40 9.11 -5.62
C PRO A 161 1.71 7.82 -6.38
N GLN A 162 2.96 7.64 -6.82
CA GLN A 162 3.44 6.43 -7.47
C GLN A 162 3.22 5.18 -6.59
N ALA A 163 3.50 5.27 -5.28
CA ALA A 163 3.37 4.14 -4.37
C ALA A 163 1.90 3.67 -4.24
N SER A 164 0.94 4.62 -4.21
CA SER A 164 -0.49 4.32 -4.23
C SER A 164 -0.91 3.69 -5.56
N ALA A 165 -0.43 4.24 -6.68
CA ALA A 165 -0.74 3.74 -8.02
C ALA A 165 -0.22 2.31 -8.23
N ASP A 166 1.00 2.01 -7.76
CA ASP A 166 1.59 0.67 -7.86
C ASP A 166 0.77 -0.37 -7.08
N LEU A 167 0.35 -0.04 -5.85
CA LEU A 167 -0.51 -0.92 -5.06
C LEU A 167 -1.89 -1.10 -5.72
N LEU A 168 -2.51 -0.02 -6.22
CA LEU A 168 -3.78 -0.10 -6.92
C LEU A 168 -3.70 -0.97 -8.19
N ALA A 169 -2.64 -0.83 -8.97
CA ALA A 169 -2.41 -1.66 -10.15
C ALA A 169 -2.24 -3.14 -9.79
N LEU A 170 -1.50 -3.43 -8.72
CA LEU A 170 -1.32 -4.79 -8.22
C LEU A 170 -2.66 -5.40 -7.78
N LEU A 171 -3.46 -4.65 -7.01
CA LEU A 171 -4.77 -5.10 -6.56
C LEU A 171 -5.74 -5.28 -7.74
N ALA A 172 -5.75 -4.36 -8.70
CA ALA A 172 -6.58 -4.46 -9.90
C ALA A 172 -6.27 -5.75 -10.68
N ALA A 173 -4.99 -6.07 -10.89
CA ALA A 173 -4.57 -7.29 -11.57
C ALA A 173 -5.06 -8.55 -10.83
N ALA A 174 -4.95 -8.57 -9.50
CA ALA A 174 -5.39 -9.70 -8.68
C ALA A 174 -6.92 -9.87 -8.62
N LEU A 175 -7.68 -8.77 -8.76
CA LEU A 175 -9.14 -8.76 -8.68
C LEU A 175 -9.81 -9.10 -10.01
N VAL A 176 -9.16 -8.80 -11.15
CA VAL A 176 -9.67 -9.13 -12.50
C VAL A 176 -9.41 -10.59 -12.87
N HIS A 177 -8.27 -11.14 -12.46
CA HIS A 177 -7.95 -12.56 -12.63
C HIS A 177 -7.95 -13.25 -11.25
N PRO A 178 -9.11 -13.78 -10.79
CA PRO A 178 -9.10 -14.71 -9.67
C PRO A 178 -8.37 -15.98 -10.13
N LEU A 179 -7.04 -16.02 -9.97
CA LEU A 179 -6.20 -17.17 -10.30
C LEU A 179 -6.78 -18.42 -9.62
N PRO A 180 -6.88 -19.55 -10.36
CA PRO A 180 -7.55 -20.75 -9.89
C PRO A 180 -7.00 -21.16 -8.52
N ALA A 181 -7.89 -21.61 -7.63
CA ALA A 181 -7.47 -22.20 -6.37
C ALA A 181 -6.47 -23.31 -6.67
N SER A 182 -5.30 -23.30 -6.01
CA SER A 182 -4.33 -24.37 -6.12
C SER A 182 -5.05 -25.71 -5.90
N PRO A 183 -4.83 -26.73 -6.76
CA PRO A 183 -5.51 -28.00 -6.60
C PRO A 183 -5.17 -28.58 -5.24
N SER A 184 -6.20 -28.79 -4.42
CA SER A 184 -6.13 -29.52 -3.17
C SER A 184 -5.39 -30.84 -3.40
N SER A 185 -4.30 -31.06 -2.66
CA SER A 185 -3.54 -32.31 -2.70
C SER A 185 -4.49 -33.50 -2.51
N PRO A 186 -4.36 -34.58 -3.30
CA PRO A 186 -5.22 -35.74 -3.17
C PRO A 186 -5.00 -36.40 -1.80
N THR A 187 -6.10 -36.63 -1.10
CA THR A 187 -6.15 -37.40 0.14
C THR A 187 -5.61 -38.81 -0.14
N PRO A 188 -4.57 -39.29 0.58
CA PRO A 188 -4.14 -40.68 0.46
C PRO A 188 -5.19 -41.58 1.12
N HIS A 189 -5.65 -42.60 0.39
CA HIS A 189 -6.46 -43.71 0.89
C HIS A 189 -5.58 -44.80 1.51
#